data_AF-A0A7Y2DHE6-F1
#
_entry.id   AF-A0A7Y2DHE6-F1
#
_cell.length_a   1.000
_cell.length_b   1.000
_cell.length_c   1.000
_cell.angle_alpha   90.00
_cell.angle_beta   90.00
_cell.angle_gamma   90.00
#
_symmetry.space_group_name_H-M   'P 1'
#
loop_
_entity.id
_entity.type
_entity.pdbx_description
1 polymer ?
#
loop_
_entity_poly.entity_id
_entity_poly.type
_entity_poly.pdbx_seq_one_letter_code
_entity_poly.pdbx_strand_id
1 'polypeptide(L)' 'MIIGPKIYGLVLAGGKSSRMGKDKGLIPYHGMPQREYLYHLLGRVCDKTFLSIR' A
#
# COMPACT_ATOMS: atom_id res chain seq x y z
N MET A 1 2.95 18.25 -22.01
CA MET A 1 2.91 17.98 -20.56
C MET A 1 1.45 17.78 -20.20
N ILE A 2 1.01 16.55 -19.90
CA ILE A 2 -0.41 16.30 -19.59
C ILE A 2 -0.70 16.94 -18.23
N ILE A 3 -1.49 18.01 -18.23
CA ILE A 3 -2.04 18.66 -17.03
C ILE A 3 -3.36 17.96 -16.68
N GLY A 4 -3.24 16.70 -16.25
CA GLY A 4 -4.35 15.97 -15.63
C GLY A 4 -4.47 16.33 -14.14
N PRO A 5 -5.63 16.09 -13.51
CA PRO A 5 -5.75 16.24 -12.07
C PRO A 5 -4.74 15.35 -11.34
N LYS A 6 -4.21 15.82 -10.22
CA LYS A 6 -3.31 15.02 -9.37
C LYS A 6 -4.03 13.77 -8.88
N ILE A 7 -3.35 12.63 -8.95
CA ILE A 7 -3.86 11.34 -8.47
C ILE A 7 -3.08 10.97 -7.22
N TYR A 8 -3.80 10.73 -6.12
CA TYR A 8 -3.22 10.24 -4.88
C TYR A 8 -3.58 8.77 -4.66
N GLY A 9 -2.58 7.96 -4.35
CA GLY A 9 -2.73 6.54 -4.05
C GLY A 9 -2.89 6.29 -2.56
N LEU A 10 -3.76 5.36 -2.18
CA LEU A 10 -3.93 4.91 -0.80
C LEU A 10 -3.84 3.38 -0.73
N VAL A 11 -2.85 2.87 0.00
CA VAL A 11 -2.76 1.45 0.32
C VAL A 11 -3.55 1.19 1.61
N LEU A 12 -4.57 0.34 1.52
CA LEU A 12 -5.38 -0.09 2.66
C LEU A 12 -4.68 -1.21 3.44
N ALA A 13 -3.83 -0.81 4.40
CA ALA A 13 -3.04 -1.70 5.24
C ALA A 13 -3.65 -1.95 6.64
N GLY A 14 -4.88 -1.49 6.89
CA GLY A 14 -5.59 -1.71 8.15
C GLY A 14 -6.42 -3.00 8.19
N GLY A 15 -7.00 -3.28 9.37
CA GLY A 15 -7.97 -4.36 9.59
C GLY A 15 -7.49 -5.44 10.57
N LYS A 16 -8.44 -6.12 11.21
CA LYS A 16 -8.14 -7.23 12.14
C LYS A 16 -7.86 -8.48 11.32
N SER A 17 -6.63 -9.00 11.39
CA SER A 17 -6.24 -10.24 10.72
C SER A 17 -6.81 -11.47 11.44
N SER A 18 -8.13 -11.67 11.35
CA SER A 18 -8.87 -12.70 12.10
C SER A 18 -8.67 -14.11 11.55
N ARG A 19 -8.46 -14.25 10.23
CA ARG A 19 -8.27 -15.55 9.58
C ARG A 19 -6.85 -16.10 9.72
N MET A 20 -5.85 -15.22 9.68
CA MET A 20 -4.44 -15.62 9.73
C MET A 20 -3.81 -15.55 11.13
N GLY A 21 -4.44 -14.88 12.09
CA GLY A 21 -3.93 -14.74 13.47
C GLY A 21 -2.65 -13.90 13.62
N LYS A 22 -2.05 -13.44 12.52
CA LYS A 22 -0.87 -12.57 12.46
C LYS A 22 -1.13 -11.42 11.48
N ASP A 23 -0.47 -10.27 11.68
CA ASP A 23 -0.62 -9.12 10.77
C ASP A 23 -0.25 -9.52 9.33
N LYS A 24 -1.27 -9.56 8.45
CA LYS A 24 -1.13 -9.93 7.04
C LYS A 24 -0.23 -8.96 6.28
N GLY A 25 -0.10 -7.71 6.74
CA GLY A 25 0.71 -6.68 6.10
C GLY A 25 2.21 -6.95 6.18
N LEU A 26 2.64 -7.81 7.11
CA LEU A 26 4.05 -8.16 7.36
C LEU A 26 4.51 -9.40 6.59
N ILE A 27 3.64 -10.05 5.80
CA ILE A 27 4.01 -11.24 5.05
C ILE A 27 5.08 -10.86 4.01
N PRO A 28 6.28 -11.47 4.05
CA PRO A 28 7.33 -11.21 3.08
C PRO A 28 7.03 -12.01 1.81
N TYR A 29 6.26 -11.41 0.88
CA TYR A 29 5.88 -12.06 -0.38
C TYR A 29 6.89 -11.76 -1.50
N HIS A 30 7.30 -10.49 -1.62
CA HIS A 30 8.30 -10.03 -2.60
C HIS A 30 9.66 -9.73 -1.96
N GLY A 31 10.04 -10.48 -0.92
CA GLY A 31 11.22 -10.18 -0.10
C GLY A 31 11.06 -8.94 0.81
N MET A 32 9.86 -8.35 0.85
CA MET A 32 9.50 -7.24 1.72
C MET A 32 8.03 -7.35 2.17
N PRO A 33 7.61 -6.64 3.23
CA PRO A 33 6.21 -6.58 3.64
C PRO A 33 5.30 -6.16 2.47
N GLN A 34 4.23 -6.92 2.23
CA GLN A 34 3.36 -6.70 1.07
C GLN A 34 2.80 -5.27 0.99
N ARG A 35 2.55 -4.64 2.14
CA ARG A 35 2.05 -3.25 2.22
C ARG A 35 3.05 -2.24 1.66
N GLU A 36 4.35 -2.47 1.85
CA GLU A 36 5.43 -1.61 1.35
C GLU A 36 5.64 -1.82 -0.14
N TYR A 37 5.55 -3.07 -0.62
CA TYR A 37 5.57 -3.37 -2.05
C TYR A 37 4.46 -2.62 -2.80
N LEU A 38 3.23 -2.64 -2.28
CA LEU A 38 2.10 -1.92 -2.86
C LEU A 38 2.29 -0.40 -2.83
N TYR A 39 2.90 0.13 -1.76
CA TYR A 39 3.24 1.55 -1.66
C TYR A 39 4.18 1.98 -2.79
N HIS A 40 5.25 1.20 -3.03
CA HIS A 40 6.17 1.47 -4.14
C HIS A 40 5.52 1.31 -5.51
N LEU A 41 4.61 0.35 -5.68
CA LEU A 41 3.92 0.12 -6.94
C LEU A 41 3.01 1.31 -7.30
N LEU A 42 2.21 1.80 -6.35
CA LEU A 42 1.35 2.97 -6.56
C LEU A 42 2.17 4.26 -6.78
N GLY A 43 3.32 4.39 -6.14
CA GLY A 43 4.22 5.54 -6.34
C GLY A 43 4.73 5.70 -7.78
N ARG A 44 4.60 4.68 -8.64
CA ARG A 44 4.95 4.76 -10.06
C ARG A 44 3.89 5.47 -10.91
N VAL A 45 2.66 5.59 -10.41
CA VAL A 45 1.50 6.07 -11.18
C VAL A 45 0.75 7.22 -10.48
N CYS A 46 1.01 7.47 -9.20
CA CYS A 46 0.38 8.53 -8.42
C CYS A 46 1.38 9.64 -8.07
N ASP A 47 0.91 10.88 -7.98
CA ASP A 47 1.70 12.03 -7.51
C ASP A 47 2.20 11.84 -6.07
N LYS A 48 1.38 11.20 -5.24
CA LYS A 48 1.70 10.89 -3.85
C LYS A 48 0.97 9.63 -3.41
N THR A 49 1.63 8.83 -2.59
CA THR A 49 1.06 7.59 -2.05
C THR A 49 1.06 7.64 -0.52
N PHE A 50 0.01 7.07 0.08
CA PHE A 50 -0.19 6.98 1.51
C PHE A 50 -0.46 5.54 1.94
N LEU A 51 -0.16 5.26 3.21
CA LEU A 51 -0.50 4.01 3.86
C LEU A 51 -1.57 4.29 4.93
N SER A 52 -2.69 3.56 4.90
CA SER A 52 -3.67 3.65 6.00
C SER A 52 -3.10 2.95 7.24
N ILE A 53 -3.05 3.66 8.37
CA ILE A 53 -2.67 3.11 9.67
C ILE A 53 -3.91 3.00 10.58
N ARG A 54 -3.92 2.06 11.52
CA ARG A 54 -4.94 1.89 12.54
C ARG A 54 -4.29 1.85 13.92
#